data_AF-A0A813L2A6-F1
#
_entry.id   AF-A0A813L2A6-F1
#
_cell.length_a   1.000
_cell.length_b   1.000
_cell.length_c   1.000
_cell.angle_alpha   90.00
_cell.angle_beta   90.00
_cell.angle_gamma   90.00
#
_symmetry.space_group_name_H-M   'P 1'
#
loop_
_entity.id
_entity.type
_entity.pdbx_description
1 polymer ?
#
loop_
_entity_poly.entity_id
_entity_poly.type
_entity_poly.pdbx_seq_one_letter_code
_entity_poly.pdbx_strand_id
1 'polypeptide(L)'
;MGNQALFDLGFRPYRSGSTEYWVRPADPSDTWVRNMGACRPHRIESGRPLVVCHGIGVGPTMCLPFLQRLTRGLGKDYPIFLVDSAAVSMRFSDDVPGAREVASNVSDMLE
;
A
#
# COMPACT_ATOMS: atom_id res chain seq x y z
N MET A 1 0.68 -12.29 12.07
CA MET A 1 2.01 -12.53 11.45
C MET A 1 2.19 -11.80 10.12
N GLY A 2 1.22 -11.83 9.19
CA GLY A 2 1.37 -11.20 7.87
C GLY A 2 1.72 -9.71 7.87
N ASN A 3 1.10 -8.91 8.74
CA ASN A 3 1.37 -7.47 8.79
C ASN A 3 2.82 -7.16 9.23
N GLN A 4 3.40 -7.97 10.13
CA GLN A 4 4.80 -7.79 10.54
C GLN A 4 5.76 -7.95 9.36
N ALA A 5 5.52 -8.93 8.49
CA ALA A 5 6.34 -9.12 7.30
C ALA A 5 6.27 -7.92 6.33
N LEU A 6 5.12 -7.23 6.25
CA LEU A 6 5.01 -5.98 5.49
C LEU A 6 5.81 -4.85 6.16
N PHE A 7 5.75 -4.73 7.49
CA PHE A 7 6.56 -3.76 8.23
C PHE A 7 8.06 -3.98 8.01
N ASP A 8 8.52 -5.24 8.02
CA ASP A 8 9.91 -5.64 7.82
C ASP A 8 10.39 -5.34 6.38
N LEU A 9 9.47 -5.36 5.41
CA LEU A 9 9.73 -4.90 4.04
C LEU A 9 9.70 -3.39 3.86
N GLY A 10 9.41 -2.64 4.94
CA GLY A 10 9.37 -1.17 4.95
C GLY A 10 8.01 -0.58 4.58
N PHE A 11 6.96 -1.38 4.48
CA PHE A 11 5.60 -0.89 4.22
C PHE A 11 4.94 -0.35 5.49
N ARG A 12 4.09 0.67 5.34
CA ARG A 12 3.30 1.28 6.43
C ARG A 12 1.84 1.46 6.00
N PRO A 13 0.86 1.18 6.88
CA PRO A 13 -0.55 1.24 6.53
C PRO A 13 -1.09 2.67 6.56
N TYR A 14 -2.01 2.97 5.66
CA TYR A 14 -2.71 4.23 5.49
C TYR A 14 -4.12 3.98 4.97
N ARG A 15 -4.91 5.06 4.88
CA ARG A 15 -6.28 5.02 4.38
C ARG A 15 -6.60 6.28 3.59
N SER A 16 -7.24 6.11 2.43
CA SER A 16 -7.80 7.15 1.58
C SER A 16 -9.26 6.81 1.32
N GLY A 17 -10.19 7.60 1.86
CA GLY A 17 -11.62 7.30 1.81
C GLY A 17 -11.96 5.92 2.39
N SER A 18 -12.55 5.07 1.56
CA SER A 18 -12.92 3.67 1.88
C SER A 18 -11.79 2.67 1.60
N THR A 19 -10.66 3.10 1.05
CA THR A 19 -9.56 2.24 0.62
C THR A 19 -8.42 2.27 1.63
N GLU A 20 -8.05 1.10 2.16
CA GLU A 20 -6.82 0.93 2.92
C GLU A 20 -5.67 0.66 1.96
N TYR A 21 -4.45 1.06 2.33
CA TYR A 21 -3.29 0.80 1.51
C TYR A 21 -2.02 0.79 2.35
N TRP A 22 -0.96 0.20 1.80
CA TRP A 22 0.36 0.16 2.41
C TRP A 22 1.38 0.88 1.53
N VAL A 23 2.23 1.71 2.11
CA VAL A 23 3.23 2.48 1.39
C VAL A 23 4.64 2.11 1.81
N ARG A 24 5.51 1.91 0.82
CA ARG A 24 6.96 1.91 0.97
C ARG A 24 7.53 3.00 0.05
N PRO A 25 8.14 4.08 0.57
CA PRO A 25 8.63 5.17 -0.27
C PRO A 25 9.87 4.74 -1.09
N ALA A 26 10.13 5.48 -2.17
CA ALA A 26 11.44 5.52 -2.79
C ALA A 26 12.40 6.27 -1.85
N ASP A 27 13.64 5.80 -1.77
CA ASP A 27 14.73 6.35 -0.96
C ASP A 27 14.26 7.02 0.35
N PRO A 28 13.85 6.21 1.35
CA PRO A 28 13.21 6.73 2.55
C PRO A 28 14.07 7.80 3.22
N SER A 29 13.58 9.03 3.25
CA SER A 29 14.24 10.14 3.93
C SER A 29 14.39 9.85 5.43
N ASP A 30 15.32 10.54 6.09
CA ASP A 30 15.45 10.48 7.56
C ASP A 30 14.16 10.87 8.27
N THR A 31 13.34 11.75 7.68
CA THR A 31 12.02 12.11 8.19
C THR A 31 11.03 10.95 8.09
N TRP A 32 11.04 10.15 7.03
CA TRP A 32 10.24 8.92 6.94
C TRP A 32 10.64 7.91 8.02
N VAL A 33 11.94 7.69 8.19
CA VAL A 33 12.46 6.75 9.18
C VAL A 33 12.08 7.16 10.61
N ARG A 34 12.13 8.47 10.92
CA ARG A 34 11.74 9.01 12.23
C ARG A 34 10.22 9.01 12.43
N ASN A 35 9.44 9.18 11.37
CA ASN A 35 7.98 9.22 11.42
C ASN A 35 7.32 7.85 11.23
N MET A 36 8.07 6.74 11.24
CA MET A 36 7.51 5.39 11.07
C MET A 36 6.38 5.04 12.05
N GLY A 37 6.28 5.73 13.20
CA GLY A 37 5.21 5.56 14.18
C GLY A 37 4.03 6.54 14.04
N ALA A 38 4.17 7.58 13.22
CA ALA A 38 3.10 8.55 12.96
C ALA A 38 2.39 8.14 11.67
N CYS A 39 1.17 7.61 11.75
CA CYS A 39 0.31 7.30 10.60
C CYS A 39 -0.17 8.58 9.88
N ARG A 40 0.76 9.44 9.47
CA ARG A 40 0.49 10.67 8.72
C ARG A 40 0.69 10.42 7.23
N PRO A 41 -0.25 10.87 6.37
CA PRO A 41 -0.11 10.73 4.93
C PRO A 41 1.25 11.26 4.48
N HIS A 42 2.03 10.43 3.79
CA HIS A 42 3.32 10.82 3.28
C HIS A 42 3.18 11.24 1.83
N ARG A 43 3.58 12.47 1.54
CA ARG A 43 3.60 12.99 0.18
C ARG A 43 4.78 12.37 -0.56
N ILE A 44 4.53 11.82 -1.73
CA ILE A 44 5.60 11.29 -2.58
C ILE A 44 6.34 12.47 -3.20
N GLU A 45 7.57 12.71 -2.74
CA GLU A 45 8.36 13.84 -3.26
C GLU A 45 9.08 13.51 -4.57
N SER A 46 9.28 12.22 -4.89
CA SER A 46 9.97 11.79 -6.11
C SER A 46 9.65 10.34 -6.52
N GLY A 47 9.93 10.03 -7.80
CA GLY A 47 9.78 8.69 -8.36
C GLY A 47 8.44 8.45 -9.07
N ARG A 48 8.38 7.38 -9.89
CA ARG A 48 7.13 6.92 -10.50
C ARG A 48 6.47 5.89 -9.58
N PRO A 49 5.28 6.15 -9.02
CA PRO A 49 4.66 5.22 -8.09
C PRO A 49 4.29 3.92 -8.77
N LEU A 50 4.60 2.81 -8.11
CA LEU A 50 4.09 1.49 -8.47
C LEU A 50 2.90 1.16 -7.57
N VAL A 51 1.72 1.04 -8.19
CA VAL A 51 0.49 0.65 -7.49
C VAL A 51 0.22 -0.82 -7.75
N VAL A 52 0.11 -1.61 -6.68
CA VAL A 52 -0.19 -3.03 -6.71
C VAL A 52 -1.57 -3.24 -6.09
N CYS A 53 -2.50 -3.70 -6.90
CA CYS A 53 -3.83 -4.13 -6.46
C CYS A 53 -3.87 -5.66 -6.43
N HIS A 54 -4.45 -6.23 -5.38
CA HIS A 54 -4.67 -7.69 -5.30
C HIS A 54 -6.07 -8.06 -5.79
N GLY A 55 -6.27 -9.35 -6.06
CA GLY A 55 -7.58 -9.91 -6.43
C GLY A 55 -8.55 -10.05 -5.26
N ILE A 56 -9.77 -10.48 -5.56
CA ILE A 56 -10.83 -10.72 -4.57
C ILE A 56 -10.47 -11.90 -3.65
N GLY A 57 -10.76 -11.77 -2.35
CA GLY A 57 -10.53 -12.81 -1.34
C GLY A 57 -9.05 -12.98 -0.95
N VAL A 58 -8.19 -12.07 -1.39
CA VAL A 58 -6.75 -12.10 -1.17
C VAL A 58 -6.37 -10.78 -0.49
N GLY A 59 -5.51 -10.80 0.52
CA GLY A 59 -4.91 -9.58 1.07
C GLY A 59 -3.46 -9.41 0.63
N PRO A 60 -2.83 -8.24 0.83
CA PRO A 60 -1.44 -7.99 0.43
C PRO A 60 -0.45 -8.98 1.07
N THR A 61 -0.77 -9.52 2.24
CA THR A 61 0.04 -10.52 2.94
C THR A 61 0.11 -11.88 2.22
N MET A 62 -0.88 -12.20 1.38
CA MET A 62 -0.86 -13.41 0.55
C MET A 62 0.12 -13.29 -0.63
N CYS A 63 0.48 -12.06 -1.00
CA CYS A 63 1.45 -11.77 -2.06
C CYS A 63 2.89 -11.62 -1.53
N LEU A 64 3.18 -11.96 -0.27
CA LEU A 64 4.50 -11.73 0.35
C LEU A 64 5.70 -12.24 -0.46
N PRO A 65 5.71 -13.47 -1.02
CA PRO A 65 6.84 -13.93 -1.82
C PRO A 65 7.08 -13.08 -3.08
N PHE A 66 6.00 -12.60 -3.71
CA PHE A 66 6.08 -11.67 -4.83
C PHE A 66 6.62 -10.31 -4.38
N LEU A 67 6.09 -9.75 -3.28
CA LEU A 67 6.51 -8.46 -2.73
C LEU A 67 7.98 -8.46 -2.31
N GLN A 68 8.50 -9.57 -1.76
CA GLN A 68 9.92 -9.73 -1.44
C GLN A 68 10.81 -9.69 -2.68
N ARG A 69 10.39 -10.33 -3.79
CA ARG A 69 11.13 -10.28 -5.06
C ARG A 69 11.05 -8.90 -5.70
N LEU A 70 9.87 -8.30 -5.68
CA LEU A 70 9.60 -6.97 -6.22
C LEU A 70 10.46 -5.91 -5.53
N THR A 71 10.44 -5.87 -4.20
CA THR A 71 11.23 -4.90 -3.41
C THR A 71 12.74 -5.09 -3.58
N ARG A 72 13.22 -6.32 -3.75
CA ARG A 72 14.64 -6.59 -4.05
C ARG A 72 15.03 -6.17 -5.46
N GLY A 73 14.16 -6.42 -6.45
CA GLY A 73 14.44 -6.13 -7.86
C GLY A 73 14.35 -4.64 -8.21
N LEU A 74 13.36 -3.93 -7.64
CA LEU A 74 13.18 -2.48 -7.84
C LEU A 74 14.06 -1.62 -6.92
N GLY A 75 14.67 -2.22 -5.91
CA GLY A 75 15.52 -1.51 -4.96
C GLY A 75 14.76 -0.41 -4.20
N LYS A 76 15.34 0.79 -4.16
CA LYS A 76 14.80 1.96 -3.47
C LYS A 76 14.32 3.05 -4.43
N ASP A 77 14.27 2.79 -5.73
CA ASP A 77 14.06 3.85 -6.72
C ASP A 77 12.58 4.18 -6.97
N TYR A 78 11.68 3.30 -6.49
CA TYR A 78 10.26 3.39 -6.75
C TYR A 78 9.46 3.34 -5.43
N PRO A 79 8.55 4.30 -5.19
CA PRO A 79 7.59 4.18 -4.12
C PRO A 79 6.54 3.13 -4.52
N ILE A 80 6.22 2.22 -3.60
CA ILE A 80 5.32 1.10 -3.83
C ILE A 80 4.09 1.26 -2.93
N PHE A 81 2.92 1.18 -3.56
CA PHE A 81 1.61 1.23 -2.93
C PHE A 81 0.94 -0.13 -3.06
N LEU A 82 0.55 -0.74 -1.95
CA LEU A 82 -0.25 -1.96 -1.94
C LEU A 82 -1.66 -1.57 -1.54
N VAL A 83 -2.57 -1.55 -2.51
CA VAL A 83 -3.98 -1.24 -2.24
C VAL A 83 -4.59 -2.46 -1.55
N ASP A 84 -5.11 -2.26 -0.33
CA ASP A 84 -5.84 -3.27 0.44
C ASP A 84 -7.32 -2.90 0.47
N SER A 85 -8.12 -3.61 -0.31
CA SER A 85 -9.56 -3.42 -0.28
C SER A 85 -10.17 -4.38 0.72
N ALA A 86 -10.26 -3.97 1.99
CA ALA A 86 -10.79 -4.81 3.08
C ALA A 86 -12.19 -5.39 2.80
N ALA A 87 -13.03 -4.64 2.07
CA ALA A 87 -14.36 -5.09 1.59
C ALA A 87 -14.27 -6.24 0.57
N VAL A 88 -13.15 -6.36 -0.12
CA VAL A 88 -12.87 -7.37 -1.14
C VAL A 88 -12.03 -8.53 -0.57
N SER A 89 -11.26 -8.29 0.48
CA SER A 89 -10.30 -9.25 1.05
C SER A 89 -10.94 -10.31 1.96
N MET A 90 -12.01 -10.00 2.72
CA MET A 90 -12.48 -10.94 3.77
C MET A 90 -14.00 -10.98 4.08
N ARG A 91 -14.85 -10.16 3.47
CA ARG A 91 -16.30 -10.19 3.76
C ARG A 91 -17.12 -9.96 2.50
N PHE A 92 -18.09 -10.83 2.24
CA PHE A 92 -19.26 -10.47 1.41
C PHE A 92 -20.03 -9.39 2.19
N SER A 93 -19.58 -8.16 2.06
CA SER A 93 -20.27 -6.94 2.47
C SER A 93 -21.16 -6.56 1.29
N ASP A 94 -22.44 -6.26 1.52
CA ASP A 94 -23.33 -5.77 0.46
C ASP A 94 -22.84 -4.43 -0.12
N ASP A 95 -22.09 -3.66 0.67
CA ASP A 95 -21.39 -2.45 0.24
C ASP A 95 -19.95 -2.78 -0.16
N VAL A 96 -19.74 -3.10 -1.44
CA VAL A 96 -18.42 -3.14 -2.08
C VAL A 96 -18.25 -1.85 -2.89
N PRO A 97 -17.13 -1.11 -2.73
CA PRO A 97 -16.90 0.09 -3.51
C PRO A 97 -16.87 -0.23 -5.00
N GLY A 98 -17.60 0.56 -5.79
CA GLY A 98 -17.59 0.41 -7.24
C GLY A 98 -16.21 0.74 -7.83
N ALA A 99 -15.90 0.22 -9.02
CA ALA A 99 -14.61 0.46 -9.67
C ALA A 99 -14.26 1.97 -9.81
N ARG A 100 -15.28 2.82 -9.99
CA ARG A 100 -15.12 4.28 -10.03
C ARG A 100 -14.70 4.87 -8.68
N GLU A 101 -15.28 4.39 -7.59
CA GLU A 101 -14.92 4.82 -6.24
C GLU A 101 -13.49 4.40 -5.90
N VAL A 102 -13.14 3.14 -6.22
CA VAL A 102 -11.77 2.64 -6.05
C VAL A 102 -10.78 3.46 -6.86
N ALA A 103 -11.09 3.78 -8.12
CA ALA A 103 -10.23 4.62 -8.95
C ALA A 103 -10.06 6.04 -8.36
N SER A 104 -11.13 6.63 -7.81
CA SER A 104 -11.07 7.93 -7.13
C SER A 104 -10.15 7.87 -5.91
N ASN A 105 -10.35 6.89 -5.03
CA ASN A 105 -9.54 6.74 -3.82
C ASN A 105 -8.07 6.49 -4.14
N VAL A 106 -7.77 5.75 -5.22
CA VAL A 106 -6.40 5.54 -5.72
C VAL A 106 -5.82 6.84 -6.28
N SER A 107 -6.62 7.69 -6.92
CA SER A 107 -6.17 9.03 -7.32
C SER A 107 -5.81 9.86 -6.10
N ASP A 108 -6.72 9.96 -5.12
CA ASP A 108 -6.52 10.72 -3.88
C ASP A 108 -5.32 10.20 -3.06
N MET A 109 -5.04 8.90 -3.13
CA MET A 109 -3.88 8.26 -2.49
C MET A 109 -2.54 8.74 -3.08
N LEU A 110 -2.52 9.15 -4.35
CA LEU A 110 -1.31 9.52 -5.08
C LEU A 110 -0.99 11.02 -5.05
N GLU A 111 -1.89 11.85 -4.52
CA GLU A 111 -1.76 13.32 -4.40
C GLU A 111 -1.06 13.77 -3.09
#